data_AF-A0A962Q7G0-F1
#
_entry.id   AF-A0A962Q7G0-F1
#
_cell.length_a   1.000
_cell.length_b   1.000
_cell.length_c   1.000
_cell.angle_alpha   90.00
_cell.angle_beta   90.00
_cell.angle_gamma   90.00
#
_symmetry.space_group_name_H-M   'P 1'
#
loop_
_entity.id
_entity.type
_entity.pdbx_description
1 polymer ?
#
loop_
_entity_poly.entity_id
_entity_poly.type
_entity_poly.pdbx_seq_one_letter_code
_entity_poly.pdbx_strand_id
1 'polypeptide(L)'
;MNIDTKVYYDYLYAAYDYLNNNIIEPVFGHALNRPVITLSHKATARGFYVHEIYQDKTLEQRLSEVSISRPSLRNDSLTILSTLLHEMIHKLTFELNTAAKSTLVTGYHCKNWERYMKQVGLEPVFFNGKIRTKVSHNIVEDGVFKPIAQKFINEYGEFPLAQGEPDPIKESNTKTKSRPQFYCNNCGTKFSVPKSVVDEIIVTCRNCNTVLECNNE
;
A
#
# COMPACT_ATOMS: atom_id res chain seq x y z
N MET A 1 -16.65 -29.08 -11.26
CA MET A 1 -15.49 -28.54 -12.00
C MET A 1 -14.38 -28.34 -11.00
N ASN A 2 -13.20 -28.94 -11.19
CA ASN A 2 -12.07 -28.72 -10.30
C ASN A 2 -11.32 -27.49 -10.82
N ILE A 3 -11.27 -26.42 -10.03
CA ILE A 3 -10.58 -25.18 -10.43
C ILE A 3 -9.14 -25.31 -9.95
N ASP A 4 -8.18 -25.28 -10.88
CA ASP A 4 -6.77 -25.18 -10.53
C ASP A 4 -6.46 -23.75 -10.07
N THR A 5 -6.35 -23.57 -8.76
CA THR A 5 -6.09 -22.26 -8.16
C THR A 5 -4.64 -21.80 -8.33
N LYS A 6 -3.74 -22.67 -8.78
CA LYS A 6 -2.34 -22.31 -9.08
C LYS A 6 -2.24 -21.31 -10.22
N VAL A 7 -3.20 -21.35 -11.16
CA VAL A 7 -3.24 -20.46 -12.34
C VAL A 7 -3.18 -18.97 -11.97
N TYR A 8 -3.72 -18.60 -10.80
CA TYR A 8 -3.70 -17.22 -10.32
C TYR A 8 -2.29 -16.74 -9.95
N TYR A 9 -1.51 -17.61 -9.30
CA TYR A 9 -0.11 -17.33 -8.98
C TYR A 9 0.75 -17.37 -10.24
N ASP A 10 0.50 -18.32 -11.14
CA ASP A 10 1.22 -18.42 -12.41
C ASP A 10 1.04 -17.16 -13.26
N TYR A 11 -0.17 -16.60 -13.31
CA TYR A 11 -0.41 -15.31 -13.95
C TYR A 11 0.41 -14.18 -13.31
N LEU A 12 0.41 -14.07 -11.98
CA LEU A 12 1.15 -13.00 -11.30
C LEU A 12 2.66 -13.14 -11.48
N TYR A 13 3.19 -14.37 -11.52
CA TYR A 13 4.59 -14.61 -11.83
C TYR A 13 4.91 -14.26 -13.29
N ALA A 14 4.07 -14.67 -14.24
CA ALA A 14 4.23 -14.27 -15.65
C ALA A 14 4.20 -12.75 -15.82
N ALA A 15 3.28 -12.07 -15.14
CA ALA A 15 3.18 -10.61 -15.13
C ALA A 15 4.45 -9.96 -14.54
N TYR A 16 4.95 -10.48 -13.41
CA TYR A 16 6.18 -10.00 -12.79
C TYR A 16 7.36 -10.09 -13.75
N ASP A 17 7.56 -11.25 -14.36
CA ASP A 17 8.68 -11.46 -15.30
C ASP A 17 8.52 -10.58 -16.54
N TYR A 18 7.30 -10.44 -17.06
CA TYR A 18 7.04 -9.61 -18.22
C TYR A 18 7.36 -8.13 -17.94
N LEU A 19 6.89 -7.60 -16.81
CA LEU A 19 7.19 -6.22 -16.40
C LEU A 19 8.70 -6.05 -16.11
N ASN A 20 9.35 -7.05 -15.53
CA ASN A 20 10.78 -7.00 -15.25
C ASN A 20 11.59 -6.90 -16.54
N ASN A 21 11.32 -7.79 -17.50
CA ASN A 21 12.07 -7.91 -18.75
C ASN A 21 11.75 -6.78 -19.75
N ASN A 22 10.53 -6.23 -19.72
CA ASN A 22 10.10 -5.22 -20.69
C ASN A 22 10.12 -3.79 -20.15
N ILE A 23 10.18 -3.60 -18.83
CA ILE A 23 10.21 -2.26 -18.21
C ILE A 23 11.43 -2.10 -17.33
N ILE A 24 11.57 -2.91 -16.28
CA ILE A 24 12.59 -2.66 -15.24
C ILE A 24 14.00 -2.80 -15.81
N GLU A 25 14.33 -3.93 -16.42
CA GLU A 25 15.66 -4.14 -17.00
C GLU A 25 15.97 -3.14 -18.12
N PRO A 26 15.09 -2.88 -19.12
CA PRO A 26 15.38 -1.90 -20.15
C PRO A 26 15.54 -0.45 -19.66
N VAL A 27 14.75 -0.04 -18.64
CA VAL A 27 14.79 1.34 -18.13
C VAL A 27 15.97 1.57 -17.18
N PHE A 28 16.34 0.56 -16.39
CA PHE A 28 17.31 0.70 -15.30
C PHE A 28 18.63 -0.07 -15.51
N GLY A 29 18.71 -0.94 -16.51
CA GLY A 29 19.86 -1.82 -16.73
C GLY A 29 20.06 -2.85 -15.59
N HIS A 30 18.98 -3.16 -14.86
CA HIS A 30 19.02 -4.03 -13.68
C HIS A 30 17.77 -4.91 -13.63
N ALA A 31 17.92 -6.22 -13.82
CA ALA A 31 16.84 -7.18 -13.69
C ALA A 31 16.62 -7.55 -12.21
N LEU A 32 15.37 -7.57 -11.76
CA LEU A 32 15.03 -7.98 -10.39
C LEU A 32 14.98 -9.49 -10.24
N ASN A 33 15.47 -9.99 -9.11
CA ASN A 33 15.22 -11.38 -8.70
C ASN A 33 13.73 -11.61 -8.41
N ARG A 34 13.21 -12.83 -8.62
CA ARG A 34 11.81 -13.14 -8.30
C ARG A 34 11.57 -13.12 -6.77
N PRO A 35 10.51 -12.44 -6.29
CA PRO A 35 10.07 -12.55 -4.91
C PRO A 35 9.14 -13.74 -4.72
N VAL A 36 8.81 -14.05 -3.46
CA VAL A 36 7.58 -14.79 -3.16
C VAL A 36 6.40 -13.86 -3.44
N ILE A 37 5.47 -14.25 -4.31
CA ILE A 37 4.25 -13.49 -4.59
C ILE A 37 3.10 -14.03 -3.75
N THR A 38 2.41 -13.15 -3.02
CA THR A 38 1.29 -13.54 -2.16
C THR A 38 0.01 -12.77 -2.51
N LEU A 39 -1.15 -13.39 -2.26
CA LEU A 39 -2.44 -12.72 -2.23
C LEU A 39 -2.84 -12.52 -0.78
N SER A 40 -2.89 -11.28 -0.30
CA SER A 40 -3.07 -10.99 1.12
C SER A 40 -4.45 -10.48 1.50
N HIS A 41 -4.86 -10.80 2.72
CA HIS A 41 -6.12 -10.34 3.30
C HIS A 41 -6.11 -8.87 3.77
N LYS A 42 -4.95 -8.22 3.73
CA LYS A 42 -4.71 -6.89 4.30
C LYS A 42 -5.55 -5.83 3.58
N ALA A 43 -6.53 -5.26 4.29
CA ALA A 43 -7.50 -4.34 3.70
C ALA A 43 -6.99 -2.90 3.50
N THR A 44 -5.83 -2.55 4.07
CA THR A 44 -5.39 -1.15 4.21
C THR A 44 -4.44 -0.65 3.12
N ALA A 45 -3.97 -1.53 2.22
CA ALA A 45 -3.10 -1.20 1.10
C ALA A 45 -3.48 -2.05 -0.12
N ARG A 46 -3.15 -1.58 -1.34
CA ARG A 46 -3.38 -2.32 -2.59
C ARG A 46 -2.32 -3.40 -2.86
N GLY A 47 -1.10 -3.14 -2.43
CA GLY A 47 0.00 -4.09 -2.41
C GLY A 47 0.97 -3.75 -1.28
N PHE A 48 1.98 -4.60 -1.11
CA PHE A 48 3.15 -4.24 -0.33
C PHE A 48 4.37 -5.08 -0.72
N TYR A 49 5.55 -4.49 -0.59
CA TYR A 49 6.84 -5.15 -0.64
C TYR A 49 7.45 -5.30 0.75
N VAL A 50 8.03 -6.47 1.04
CA VAL A 50 8.88 -6.67 2.23
C VAL A 50 10.19 -7.33 1.83
N HIS A 51 11.31 -6.72 2.22
CA HIS A 51 12.63 -7.23 1.84
C HIS A 51 13.06 -8.40 2.73
N GLU A 52 13.64 -9.43 2.11
CA GLU A 52 14.42 -10.47 2.76
C GLU A 52 13.77 -11.14 4.00
N ILE A 53 12.46 -11.40 3.97
CA ILE A 53 11.73 -11.97 5.10
C ILE A 53 11.75 -13.50 5.14
N TYR A 54 12.01 -14.14 4.00
CA TYR A 54 12.10 -15.60 3.90
C TYR A 54 13.56 -16.02 3.80
N GLN A 55 13.85 -17.23 4.29
CA GLN A 55 15.13 -17.91 4.08
C GLN A 55 14.87 -19.15 3.24
N ASP A 56 15.44 -19.19 2.04
CA ASP A 56 15.51 -20.41 1.25
C ASP A 56 16.54 -21.34 1.91
N LYS A 57 16.10 -22.52 2.33
CA LYS A 57 16.94 -23.52 2.99
C LYS A 57 17.79 -24.34 2.01
N THR A 58 17.44 -24.32 0.74
CA THR A 58 18.13 -25.06 -0.33
C THR A 58 19.21 -24.19 -0.96
N LEU A 59 18.88 -22.93 -1.24
CA LEU A 59 19.78 -21.98 -1.89
C LEU A 59 20.56 -21.11 -0.90
N GLU A 60 20.27 -21.21 0.40
CA GLU A 60 20.84 -20.39 1.47
C GLU A 60 20.69 -18.87 1.25
N GLN A 61 19.69 -18.45 0.47
CA GLN A 61 19.43 -17.05 0.13
C GLN A 61 18.21 -16.48 0.87
N ARG A 62 18.24 -15.17 1.15
CA ARG A 62 17.07 -14.46 1.65
C ARG A 62 16.17 -14.06 0.49
N LEU A 63 14.86 -14.29 0.61
CA LEU A 63 13.88 -13.91 -0.40
C LEU A 63 12.96 -12.80 0.13
N SER A 64 12.64 -11.86 -0.76
CA SER A 64 11.65 -10.82 -0.52
C SER A 64 10.23 -11.29 -0.82
N GLU A 65 9.24 -10.56 -0.33
CA GLU A 65 7.84 -10.72 -0.66
C GLU A 65 7.32 -9.54 -1.47
N VAL A 66 6.49 -9.82 -2.47
CA VAL A 66 5.57 -8.86 -3.08
C VAL A 66 4.15 -9.39 -2.91
N SER A 67 3.28 -8.59 -2.31
CA SER A 67 1.90 -8.98 -2.05
C SER A 67 0.91 -8.10 -2.82
N ILE A 68 -0.10 -8.73 -3.41
CA ILE A 68 -1.29 -8.05 -3.94
C ILE A 68 -2.44 -8.30 -2.98
N SER A 69 -3.13 -7.24 -2.54
CA SER A 69 -4.21 -7.38 -1.57
C SER A 69 -5.54 -7.70 -2.23
N ARG A 70 -6.43 -8.36 -1.49
CA ARG A 70 -7.80 -8.66 -1.96
C ARG A 70 -8.56 -7.42 -2.48
N PRO A 71 -8.54 -6.24 -1.82
CA PRO A 71 -9.18 -5.04 -2.36
C PRO A 71 -8.69 -4.65 -3.76
N SER A 72 -7.44 -4.96 -4.13
CA SER A 72 -6.92 -4.70 -5.47
C SER A 72 -7.60 -5.55 -6.54
N LEU A 73 -8.10 -6.73 -6.17
CA LEU A 73 -8.80 -7.65 -7.07
C LEU A 73 -10.22 -7.19 -7.45
N ARG A 74 -10.63 -5.99 -7.01
CA ARG A 74 -11.85 -5.31 -7.48
C ARG A 74 -11.61 -4.44 -8.71
N ASN A 75 -10.34 -4.20 -9.05
CA ASN A 75 -9.96 -3.35 -10.18
C ASN A 75 -9.67 -4.20 -11.41
N ASP A 76 -9.58 -3.52 -12.56
CA ASP A 76 -9.14 -4.13 -13.81
C ASP A 76 -7.68 -4.62 -13.76
N SER A 77 -7.30 -5.46 -14.71
CA SER A 77 -5.95 -6.01 -14.80
C SER A 77 -4.89 -4.93 -14.94
N LEU A 78 -5.18 -3.85 -15.67
CA LEU A 78 -4.23 -2.74 -15.84
C LEU A 78 -3.88 -2.11 -14.48
N THR A 79 -4.87 -1.91 -13.62
CA THR A 79 -4.70 -1.39 -12.26
C THR A 79 -3.95 -2.38 -11.37
N ILE A 80 -4.26 -3.68 -11.46
CA ILE A 80 -3.54 -4.73 -10.73
C ILE A 80 -2.05 -4.75 -11.14
N LEU A 81 -1.76 -4.74 -12.44
CA LEU A 81 -0.40 -4.70 -12.97
C LEU A 81 0.34 -3.42 -12.57
N SER A 82 -0.34 -2.28 -12.51
CA SER A 82 0.27 -1.02 -12.05
C SER A 82 0.63 -1.09 -10.56
N THR A 83 -0.18 -1.80 -9.76
CA THR A 83 0.09 -2.06 -8.35
C THR A 83 1.27 -3.02 -8.21
N LEU A 84 1.34 -4.07 -9.03
CA LEU A 84 2.49 -4.97 -9.05
C LEU A 84 3.78 -4.22 -9.38
N LEU A 85 3.76 -3.38 -10.42
CA LEU A 85 4.93 -2.57 -10.80
C LEU A 85 5.34 -1.59 -9.70
N HIS A 86 4.38 -0.97 -9.00
CA HIS A 86 4.66 -0.12 -7.84
C HIS A 86 5.51 -0.86 -6.79
N GLU A 87 5.10 -2.07 -6.43
CA GLU A 87 5.85 -2.89 -5.46
C GLU A 87 7.20 -3.37 -6.02
N MET A 88 7.30 -3.61 -7.33
CA MET A 88 8.59 -3.89 -7.99
C MET A 88 9.54 -2.69 -7.90
N ILE A 89 9.05 -1.45 -7.97
CA ILE A 89 9.89 -0.25 -7.78
C ILE A 89 10.37 -0.11 -6.33
N HIS A 90 9.59 -0.54 -5.34
CA HIS A 90 10.09 -0.67 -3.97
C HIS A 90 11.26 -1.66 -3.89
N LYS A 91 11.13 -2.82 -4.53
CA LYS A 91 12.19 -3.82 -4.60
C LYS A 91 13.44 -3.30 -5.32
N LEU A 92 13.29 -2.70 -6.50
CA LEU A 92 14.38 -2.07 -7.25
C LEU A 92 15.13 -1.03 -6.41
N THR A 93 14.38 -0.17 -5.72
CA THR A 93 14.98 0.85 -4.85
C THR A 93 15.82 0.21 -3.75
N PHE A 94 15.33 -0.87 -3.15
CA PHE A 94 16.07 -1.61 -2.13
C PHE A 94 17.35 -2.23 -2.69
N GLU A 95 17.26 -2.95 -3.82
CA GLU A 95 18.42 -3.64 -4.42
C GLU A 95 19.51 -2.64 -4.85
N LEU A 96 19.15 -1.53 -5.50
CA LEU A 96 20.10 -0.51 -5.93
C LEU A 96 20.72 0.26 -4.76
N ASN A 97 19.97 0.56 -3.71
CA ASN A 97 20.50 1.26 -2.53
C ASN A 97 21.46 0.36 -1.73
N THR A 98 21.15 -0.94 -1.60
CA THR A 98 22.02 -1.92 -0.95
C THR A 98 23.32 -2.12 -1.72
N ALA A 99 23.25 -2.28 -3.05
CA ALA A 99 24.43 -2.37 -3.91
C ALA A 99 25.33 -1.14 -3.79
N ALA A 100 24.75 0.05 -3.66
CA ALA A 100 25.48 1.31 -3.48
C ALA A 100 26.06 1.51 -2.05
N LYS A 101 25.87 0.57 -1.12
CA LYS A 101 26.22 0.69 0.32
C LYS A 101 25.72 2.00 0.94
N SER A 102 24.57 2.48 0.46
CA SER A 102 24.04 3.77 0.89
C SER A 102 23.38 3.64 2.25
N THR A 103 23.74 4.51 3.20
CA THR A 103 23.06 4.64 4.50
C THR A 103 21.68 5.31 4.39
N LEU A 104 21.30 5.77 3.19
CA LEU A 104 20.02 6.43 2.92
C LEU A 104 18.90 5.39 2.78
N VAL A 105 18.36 5.06 3.95
CA VAL A 105 16.98 4.60 4.24
C VAL A 105 16.52 3.40 3.41
N THR A 106 16.62 2.24 4.07
CA THR A 106 15.82 1.06 3.81
C THR A 106 14.32 1.41 3.87
N GLY A 107 13.72 1.69 2.71
CA GLY A 107 12.28 1.62 2.45
C GLY A 107 11.41 2.73 3.06
N TYR A 108 11.00 3.71 2.23
CA TYR A 108 9.61 4.20 2.06
C TYR A 108 9.61 5.47 1.19
N HIS A 109 8.95 5.42 0.01
CA HIS A 109 8.74 6.51 -0.97
C HIS A 109 9.78 7.67 -0.98
N CYS A 110 11.07 7.32 -1.04
CA CYS A 110 12.17 8.28 -1.07
C CYS A 110 12.31 8.94 -2.46
N LYS A 111 13.23 9.89 -2.62
CA LYS A 111 13.44 10.59 -3.90
C LYS A 111 13.83 9.64 -5.04
N ASN A 112 14.62 8.60 -4.76
CA ASN A 112 14.99 7.61 -5.76
C ASN A 112 13.76 6.82 -6.22
N TRP A 113 12.97 6.31 -5.27
CA TRP A 113 11.72 5.61 -5.58
C TRP A 113 10.76 6.49 -6.41
N GLU A 114 10.59 7.76 -6.04
CA GLU A 114 9.73 8.71 -6.75
C GLU A 114 10.22 8.92 -8.19
N ARG A 115 11.54 9.07 -8.39
CA ARG A 115 12.14 9.16 -9.72
C ARG A 115 11.90 7.90 -10.54
N TYR A 116 12.06 6.72 -9.94
CA TYR A 116 11.90 5.44 -10.63
C TYR A 116 10.46 5.19 -11.06
N MET A 117 9.48 5.51 -10.21
CA MET A 117 8.05 5.47 -10.57
C MET A 117 7.76 6.30 -11.83
N LYS A 118 8.27 7.54 -11.87
CA LYS A 118 8.08 8.44 -13.02
C LYS A 118 8.71 7.88 -14.30
N GLN A 119 9.91 7.29 -14.20
CA GLN A 119 10.60 6.70 -15.34
C GLN A 119 9.86 5.49 -15.94
N VAL A 120 9.08 4.76 -15.14
CA VAL A 120 8.25 3.66 -15.63
C VAL A 120 6.84 4.09 -16.04
N GLY A 121 6.51 5.38 -16.00
CA GLY A 121 5.20 5.89 -16.39
C GLY A 121 4.12 5.79 -15.31
N LEU A 122 4.52 5.75 -14.03
CA LEU A 122 3.60 5.85 -12.89
C LEU A 122 3.87 7.16 -12.13
N GLU A 123 2.89 8.06 -12.05
CA GLU A 123 3.04 9.34 -11.33
C GLU A 123 2.59 9.17 -9.87
N PRO A 124 3.49 9.29 -8.87
CA PRO A 124 3.11 9.16 -7.47
C PRO A 124 2.16 10.28 -7.01
N VAL A 125 1.12 9.91 -6.28
CA VAL A 125 0.15 10.83 -5.67
C VAL A 125 0.27 10.72 -4.14
N PHE A 126 0.76 11.79 -3.52
CA PHE A 126 0.98 11.84 -2.07
C PHE A 126 -0.26 12.34 -1.35
N PHE A 127 -0.70 11.61 -0.31
CA PHE A 127 -1.79 12.10 0.52
C PHE A 127 -1.38 13.39 1.26
N ASN A 128 -2.18 14.45 1.12
CA ASN A 128 -1.92 15.79 1.64
C ASN A 128 -0.57 16.43 1.20
N GLY A 129 0.02 15.96 0.08
CA GLY A 129 1.23 16.55 -0.52
C GLY A 129 2.53 16.47 0.30
N LYS A 130 2.50 15.89 1.51
CA LYS A 130 3.64 15.87 2.45
C LYS A 130 3.95 14.50 3.03
N ILE A 131 2.98 13.57 3.06
CA ILE A 131 3.12 12.30 3.75
C ILE A 131 3.66 11.24 2.80
N ARG A 132 4.98 11.02 2.85
CA ARG A 132 5.69 9.96 2.09
C ARG A 132 5.40 8.53 2.60
N THR A 133 4.51 8.35 3.57
CA THR A 133 4.14 7.00 4.07
C THR A 133 2.82 6.48 3.50
N LYS A 134 2.00 7.33 2.87
CA LYS A 134 0.75 6.95 2.18
C LYS A 134 0.75 7.54 0.78
N VAL A 135 1.05 6.70 -0.20
CA VAL A 135 1.21 7.11 -1.59
C VAL A 135 0.39 6.17 -2.46
N SER A 136 -0.30 6.75 -3.43
CA SER A 136 -0.89 6.05 -4.56
C SER A 136 -0.12 6.44 -5.82
N HIS A 137 -0.56 5.97 -6.98
CA HIS A 137 -0.08 6.48 -8.25
C HIS A 137 -1.22 6.63 -9.24
N ASN A 138 -1.00 7.50 -10.23
CA ASN A 138 -1.76 7.54 -11.47
C ASN A 138 -0.95 6.85 -12.57
N ILE A 139 -1.63 6.17 -13.49
CA ILE A 139 -1.01 5.70 -14.73
C ILE A 139 -0.86 6.91 -15.65
N VAL A 140 0.36 7.15 -16.14
CA VAL A 140 0.61 8.20 -17.13
C VAL A 140 0.20 7.66 -18.50
N GLU A 141 -0.73 8.35 -19.15
CA GLU A 141 -1.35 7.91 -20.42
C GLU A 141 -0.32 7.62 -21.52
N ASP A 142 0.65 8.52 -21.71
CA ASP A 142 1.75 8.38 -22.67
C ASP A 142 3.02 7.77 -22.04
N GLY A 143 2.89 7.15 -20.86
CA GLY A 143 3.99 6.56 -20.12
C GLY A 143 4.36 5.15 -20.60
N VAL A 144 5.55 4.69 -20.19
CA VAL A 144 6.10 3.37 -20.58
C VAL A 144 5.21 2.20 -20.13
N PHE A 145 4.63 2.29 -18.92
CA PHE A 145 3.83 1.22 -18.32
C PHE A 145 2.62 0.81 -19.16
N LYS A 146 1.77 1.77 -19.54
CA LYS A 146 0.44 1.49 -20.11
C LYS A 146 0.49 0.61 -21.37
N PRO A 147 1.25 0.93 -22.43
CA PRO A 147 1.28 0.10 -23.64
C PRO A 147 1.87 -1.30 -23.40
N ILE A 148 2.87 -1.42 -22.51
CA ILE A 148 3.50 -2.71 -22.20
C ILE A 148 2.55 -3.59 -21.39
N ALA A 149 1.88 -3.04 -20.39
CA ALA A 149 0.88 -3.76 -19.62
C ALA A 149 -0.32 -4.18 -20.49
N GLN A 150 -0.77 -3.32 -21.41
CA GLN A 150 -1.83 -3.68 -22.33
C GLN A 150 -1.42 -4.81 -23.28
N LYS A 151 -0.16 -4.81 -23.76
CA LYS A 151 0.36 -5.90 -24.58
C LYS A 151 0.34 -7.23 -23.81
N PHE A 152 0.76 -7.23 -22.55
CA PHE A 152 0.65 -8.41 -21.68
C PHE A 152 -0.79 -8.89 -21.54
N ILE A 153 -1.74 -7.99 -21.24
CA ILE A 153 -3.17 -8.34 -21.10
C ILE A 153 -3.72 -8.92 -22.41
N ASN A 154 -3.32 -8.38 -23.57
CA ASN A 154 -3.75 -8.90 -24.87
C ASN A 154 -3.18 -10.30 -25.16
N GLU A 155 -1.96 -10.60 -24.70
CA GLU A 155 -1.28 -11.89 -24.90
C GLU A 155 -1.73 -12.96 -23.90
N TYR A 156 -1.96 -12.60 -22.63
CA TYR A 156 -2.21 -13.52 -21.52
C TYR A 156 -3.65 -13.49 -21.00
N GLY A 157 -4.47 -12.56 -21.49
CA GLY A 157 -5.83 -12.32 -21.02
C GLY A 157 -5.89 -11.44 -19.77
N GLU A 158 -7.11 -11.19 -19.30
CA GLU A 158 -7.38 -10.50 -18.03
C GLU A 158 -7.02 -11.38 -16.82
N PHE A 159 -6.71 -10.76 -15.68
CA PHE A 159 -6.46 -11.47 -14.45
C PHE A 159 -7.72 -12.25 -14.01
N PRO A 160 -7.65 -13.58 -13.88
CA PRO A 160 -8.85 -14.39 -13.81
C PRO A 160 -9.47 -14.49 -12.41
N LEU A 161 -8.94 -13.77 -11.41
CA LEU A 161 -9.43 -13.77 -10.04
C LEU A 161 -9.95 -12.39 -9.64
N ALA A 162 -11.26 -12.31 -9.41
CA ALA A 162 -11.92 -11.13 -8.85
C ALA A 162 -12.27 -11.35 -7.38
N GLN A 163 -12.29 -10.28 -6.59
CA GLN A 163 -12.91 -10.34 -5.27
C GLN A 163 -14.44 -10.47 -5.44
N GLY A 164 -15.04 -11.51 -4.88
CA GLY A 164 -16.50 -11.66 -4.84
C GLY A 164 -17.16 -10.46 -4.16
N GLU A 165 -18.44 -10.22 -4.50
CA GLU A 165 -19.21 -9.19 -3.82
C GLU A 165 -19.20 -9.43 -2.31
N PRO A 166 -19.05 -8.38 -1.49
CA PRO A 166 -19.27 -8.55 -0.06
C PRO A 166 -20.68 -9.11 0.12
N ASP A 167 -20.83 -10.09 1.02
CA ASP A 167 -22.17 -10.42 1.54
C ASP A 167 -22.87 -9.11 1.91
N PRO A 168 -24.17 -8.95 1.59
CA PRO A 168 -24.90 -7.73 1.91
C PRO A 168 -24.60 -7.39 3.36
N ILE A 169 -24.03 -6.20 3.56
CA ILE A 169 -23.51 -5.76 4.85
C ILE A 169 -24.62 -5.98 5.88
N LYS A 170 -24.47 -6.98 6.76
CA LYS A 170 -25.17 -6.93 8.04
C LYS A 170 -24.63 -5.68 8.71
N GLU A 171 -25.45 -4.63 8.78
CA GLU A 171 -25.11 -3.35 9.37
C GLU A 171 -24.28 -3.57 10.64
N SER A 172 -22.97 -3.41 10.53
CA SER A 172 -22.11 -3.43 11.70
C SER A 172 -22.37 -2.12 12.41
N ASN A 173 -23.16 -2.18 13.47
CA ASN A 173 -23.55 -1.07 14.35
C ASN A 173 -22.35 -0.48 15.15
N THR A 174 -21.15 -0.49 14.59
CA THR A 174 -19.99 0.17 15.19
C THR A 174 -19.84 1.56 14.57
N LYS A 175 -20.80 2.44 14.88
CA LYS A 175 -20.49 3.87 14.94
C LYS A 175 -19.34 4.02 15.94
N THR A 176 -18.19 4.48 15.47
CA THR A 176 -17.14 5.00 16.35
C THR A 176 -17.76 6.13 17.17
N LYS A 177 -18.14 5.85 18.42
CA LYS A 177 -18.67 6.86 19.34
C LYS A 177 -17.52 7.86 19.60
N SER A 178 -17.60 9.06 19.02
CA SER A 178 -16.73 10.17 19.40
C SER A 178 -16.88 10.39 20.90
N ARG A 179 -15.74 10.43 21.62
CA ARG A 179 -15.72 10.76 23.04
C ARG A 179 -15.70 12.29 23.16
N PRO A 180 -16.66 12.90 23.87
CA PRO A 180 -16.66 14.34 24.11
C PRO A 180 -15.34 14.82 24.72
N GLN A 181 -14.85 15.96 24.26
CA GLN A 181 -13.60 16.56 24.73
C GLN A 181 -13.87 17.85 25.51
N PHE A 182 -13.21 17.98 26.65
CA PHE A 182 -13.19 19.19 27.47
C PHE A 182 -11.91 19.97 27.22
N TYR A 183 -12.03 21.30 27.16
CA TYR A 183 -10.92 22.20 26.91
C TYR A 183 -10.82 23.28 27.99
N CYS A 184 -9.60 23.52 28.50
CA CYS A 184 -9.32 24.67 29.35
C CYS A 184 -8.91 25.87 28.49
N ASN A 185 -9.76 26.90 28.43
CA ASN A 185 -9.54 28.12 27.64
C ASN A 185 -8.30 28.94 28.06
N ASN A 186 -7.74 28.70 29.25
CA ASN A 186 -6.62 29.48 29.77
C ASN A 186 -5.24 28.83 29.52
N CYS A 187 -5.11 27.51 29.64
CA CYS A 187 -3.82 26.80 29.46
C CYS A 187 -3.81 25.76 28.35
N GLY A 188 -4.95 25.52 27.69
CA GLY A 188 -5.04 24.57 26.58
C GLY A 188 -5.02 23.09 26.97
N THR A 189 -5.15 22.77 28.25
CA THR A 189 -5.25 21.37 28.71
C THR A 189 -6.51 20.72 28.13
N LYS A 190 -6.36 19.49 27.62
CA LYS A 190 -7.41 18.69 26.99
C LYS A 190 -7.69 17.42 27.79
N PHE A 191 -8.97 17.06 27.91
CA PHE A 191 -9.41 15.85 28.59
C PHE A 191 -10.62 15.24 27.86
N SER A 192 -10.78 13.91 27.87
CA SER A 192 -11.90 13.23 27.20
C SER A 192 -12.58 12.25 28.13
N VAL A 193 -13.91 12.19 28.09
CA VAL A 193 -14.72 11.32 28.97
C VAL A 193 -15.67 10.44 28.18
N PRO A 194 -16.17 9.33 28.77
CA PRO A 194 -17.29 8.60 28.18
C PRO A 194 -18.51 9.51 28.02
N LYS A 195 -19.19 9.44 26.87
CA LYS A 195 -20.43 10.20 26.63
C LYS A 195 -21.53 9.92 27.67
N SER A 196 -21.51 8.75 28.31
CA SER A 196 -22.48 8.36 29.33
C SER A 196 -22.39 9.16 30.63
N VAL A 197 -21.32 9.91 30.86
CA VAL A 197 -21.11 10.67 32.10
C VAL A 197 -20.92 12.17 31.86
N VAL A 198 -21.02 12.63 30.62
CA VAL A 198 -20.68 14.02 30.24
C VAL A 198 -21.57 15.06 30.93
N ASP A 199 -22.85 14.73 31.11
CA ASP A 199 -23.83 15.63 31.75
C ASP A 199 -23.84 15.51 33.29
N GLU A 200 -23.08 14.55 33.85
CA GLU A 200 -23.07 14.24 35.28
C GLU A 200 -21.79 14.69 36.01
N ILE A 201 -20.81 15.22 35.26
CA ILE A 201 -19.51 15.60 35.80
C ILE A 201 -19.23 17.08 35.62
N ILE A 202 -18.51 17.64 36.59
CA ILE A 202 -17.89 18.97 36.48
C ILE A 202 -16.39 18.74 36.43
N VAL A 203 -15.76 19.18 35.34
CA VAL A 203 -14.31 19.04 35.14
C VAL A 203 -13.64 20.37 35.44
N THR A 204 -12.68 20.38 36.37
CA THR A 204 -11.92 21.59 36.75
C THR A 204 -10.44 21.44 36.39
N CYS A 205 -9.86 22.46 35.75
CA CYS A 205 -8.43 22.50 35.48
C CYS A 205 -7.70 22.81 36.78
N ARG A 206 -6.93 21.86 37.32
CA ARG A 206 -6.17 22.08 38.56
C ARG A 206 -5.14 23.22 38.44
N ASN A 207 -4.61 23.45 37.24
CA ASN A 207 -3.57 24.47 37.02
C ASN A 207 -4.13 25.90 36.91
N CYS A 208 -5.34 26.05 36.39
CA CYS A 208 -5.98 27.36 36.20
C CYS A 208 -7.14 27.61 37.17
N ASN A 209 -7.54 26.60 37.93
CA ASN A 209 -8.71 26.58 38.80
C ASN A 209 -10.02 27.02 38.11
N THR A 210 -10.15 26.74 36.81
CA THR A 210 -11.32 27.06 35.98
C THR A 210 -12.10 25.79 35.63
N VAL A 211 -13.42 25.90 35.54
CA VAL A 211 -14.26 24.82 34.97
C VAL A 211 -14.02 24.74 33.47
N LEU A 212 -13.93 23.52 32.92
CA LEU A 212 -13.75 23.29 31.48
C LEU A 212 -15.11 23.20 30.79
N GLU A 213 -15.17 23.70 29.56
CA GLU A 213 -16.34 23.56 28.69
C GLU A 213 -16.19 22.33 27.78
N CYS A 214 -17.30 21.64 27.53
CA CYS A 214 -17.34 20.47 26.66
C CYS A 214 -17.59 20.89 25.21
N ASN A 215 -16.65 20.61 24.30
CA ASN A 215 -16.88 20.77 22.87
C ASN A 215 -17.51 19.49 22.31
N ASN A 216 -18.81 19.57 22.01
CA ASN A 216 -19.56 18.52 21.32
C ASN A 216 -19.60 18.82 19.81
N GLU A 217 -18.45 18.74 19.14
CA GLU A 217 -18.39 18.65 17.67
C GLU A 217 -18.33 17.19 17.20
#